data_AF-A0AAP9AFX5-F1
#
_entry.id   AF-A0AAP9AFX5-F1
#
_cell.length_a   1.000
_cell.length_b   1.000
_cell.length_c   1.000
_cell.angle_alpha   90.00
_cell.angle_beta   90.00
_cell.angle_gamma   90.00
#
_symmetry.space_group_name_H-M   'P 1'
#
loop_
_entity.id
_entity.type
_entity.pdbx_description
1 polymer ?
#
loop_
_entity_poly.entity_id
_entity_poly.type
_entity_poly.pdbx_seq_one_letter_code
_entity_poly.pdbx_strand_id
1 'polypeptide(L)' 'MKIEALTQKAEEDIAALIAKKISELRKKTGKEISEIQFVARETMTGLEGYDVKIKLL' A
#
# COMPACT_ATOMS: atom_id res chain seq x y z
N MET A 1 -15.96 19.27 -3.39
CA MET A 1 -16.14 17.87 -2.94
C MET A 1 -16.02 17.84 -1.42
N LYS A 2 -16.88 17.09 -0.71
CA LYS A 2 -16.74 16.92 0.75
C LYS A 2 -15.46 16.14 1.03
N ILE A 3 -14.66 16.58 2.00
CA ILE A 3 -13.36 16.00 2.35
C ILE A 3 -13.49 14.48 2.58
N GLU A 4 -14.55 14.04 3.24
CA GLU A 4 -14.86 12.62 3.48
C GLU A 4 -14.92 11.79 2.18
N ALA A 5 -15.54 12.31 1.13
CA ALA A 5 -15.64 11.60 -0.15
C ALA A 5 -14.27 11.52 -0.86
N LEU A 6 -13.39 12.50 -0.64
CA LEU A 6 -12.02 12.45 -1.15
C LEU A 6 -11.17 11.44 -0.37
N THR A 7 -11.31 11.40 0.96
CA THR A 7 -10.65 10.42 1.82
C THR A 7 -11.07 9.00 1.45
N GLN A 8 -12.37 8.74 1.37
CA GLN A 8 -12.89 7.42 1.02
C GLN A 8 -12.39 6.96 -0.35
N LYS A 9 -12.42 7.87 -1.35
CA LYS A 9 -11.91 7.55 -2.68
C LYS A 9 -10.41 7.21 -2.64
N ALA A 10 -9.62 7.95 -1.88
CA ALA A 10 -8.19 7.68 -1.74
C ALA A 10 -7.93 6.31 -1.06
N GLU A 11 -8.70 5.96 -0.02
CA GLU A 11 -8.63 4.66 0.64
C GLU A 11 -8.96 3.51 -0.33
N GLU A 12 -10.02 3.65 -1.13
CA GLU A 12 -10.42 2.67 -2.14
C GLU A 12 -9.34 2.50 -3.22
N ASP A 13 -8.78 3.61 -3.73
CA ASP A 13 -7.73 3.60 -4.74
C ASP A 13 -6.44 2.93 -4.22
N ILE A 14 -6.04 3.22 -2.98
CA ILE A 14 -4.87 2.62 -2.33
C ILE A 14 -5.08 1.11 -2.11
N ALA A 15 -6.26 0.71 -1.62
CA ALA A 15 -6.58 -0.70 -1.40
C ALA A 15 -6.57 -1.50 -2.72
N ALA A 16 -7.15 -0.95 -3.78
CA ALA A 16 -7.14 -1.57 -5.11
C ALA A 16 -5.72 -1.73 -5.66
N LEU A 17 -4.86 -0.73 -5.46
CA LEU A 17 -3.46 -0.78 -5.88
C LEU A 17 -2.68 -1.87 -5.12
N ILE A 18 -2.84 -1.95 -3.79
CA ILE A 18 -2.19 -2.98 -2.97
C ILE A 18 -2.64 -4.38 -3.41
N ALA A 19 -3.94 -4.61 -3.58
CA ALA A 19 -4.47 -5.90 -4.02
C ALA A 19 -3.92 -6.33 -5.39
N LYS A 20 -3.86 -5.38 -6.35
CA LYS A 20 -3.27 -5.61 -7.67
C LYS A 20 -1.79 -6.01 -7.56
N LYS A 21 -1.00 -5.30 -6.75
CA LYS A 21 0.44 -5.57 -6.57
C LYS A 21 0.69 -6.91 -5.89
N ILE A 22 -0.13 -7.30 -4.92
CA ILE A 22 -0.07 -8.63 -4.29
C ILE A 22 -0.32 -9.73 -5.34
N SER A 23 -1.35 -9.59 -6.17
CA SER A 23 -1.66 -10.56 -7.22
C SER A 23 -0.52 -10.67 -8.24
N GLU A 24 0.03 -9.54 -8.69
CA GLU A 24 1.19 -9.50 -9.58
C GLU A 24 2.41 -10.19 -8.96
N LEU A 25 2.69 -9.95 -7.68
CA LEU A 25 3.84 -10.54 -6.98
C LEU A 25 3.69 -12.06 -6.83
N ARG A 26 2.51 -12.54 -6.44
CA ARG A 26 2.21 -13.99 -6.36
C ARG A 26 2.36 -14.66 -7.73
N LYS A 27 1.84 -14.06 -8.80
CA LYS A 27 1.97 -14.57 -10.17
C LYS A 27 3.42 -14.64 -10.64
N LYS A 28 4.26 -13.66 -10.26
CA LYS A 28 5.67 -13.58 -10.65
C LYS A 28 6.57 -14.53 -9.87
N THR A 29 6.33 -14.66 -8.56
CA THR A 29 7.24 -15.37 -7.65
C THR A 29 6.78 -16.78 -7.32
N GLY A 30 5.50 -17.10 -7.50
CA GLY A 30 4.89 -18.35 -7.03
C GLY A 30 4.83 -18.48 -5.51
N LYS A 31 5.30 -17.47 -4.77
CA LYS A 31 5.38 -17.44 -3.31
C LYS A 31 4.19 -16.71 -2.71
N GLU A 32 3.78 -17.16 -1.54
CA GLU A 32 2.79 -16.45 -0.74
C GLU A 32 3.44 -15.29 0.02
N ILE A 33 2.64 -14.27 0.32
CA ILE A 33 3.06 -13.12 1.11
C ILE A 33 2.74 -13.43 2.57
N SER A 34 3.76 -13.38 3.43
CA SER A 34 3.60 -13.58 4.88
C SER A 34 3.31 -12.29 5.62
N GLU A 35 3.90 -11.17 5.20
CA GLU A 35 3.78 -9.89 5.88
C GLU A 35 3.96 -8.72 4.91
N ILE A 36 3.20 -7.66 5.12
CA ILE A 36 3.41 -6.35 4.49
C ILE A 36 3.57 -5.32 5.61
N GLN A 37 4.73 -4.69 5.67
CA GLN A 37 5.04 -3.66 6.65
C GLN A 37 5.05 -2.30 5.95
N PHE A 38 4.33 -1.34 6.54
CA PHE A 38 4.34 0.07 6.15
C PHE A 38 5.18 0.85 7.16
N VAL A 39 6.20 1.56 6.68
CA VAL A 39 7.07 2.40 7.50
C VAL A 39 6.84 3.84 7.09
N ALA A 40 6.35 4.67 8.02
CA ALA A 40 6.10 6.08 7.73
C ALA A 40 7.38 6.77 7.26
N ARG A 41 7.28 7.50 6.16
CA ARG A 41 8.31 8.36 5.63
C ARG A 41 7.92 9.80 5.91
N GLU A 42 8.69 10.42 6.79
CA GLU A 42 8.47 11.80 7.23
C GLU A 42 9.54 12.71 6.64
N THR A 43 9.12 13.91 6.28
CA THR A 43 10.01 15.02 5.90
C THR A 43 9.84 16.16 6.90
N MET A 44 10.64 17.21 6.76
CA MET A 44 10.47 18.44 7.56
C MET A 44 9.08 19.08 7.39
N THR A 45 8.32 18.71 6.34
CA THR A 45 6.97 19.23 6.08
C THR A 45 5.85 18.27 6.51
N GLY A 46 6.17 17.15 7.16
CA GLY A 46 5.20 16.16 7.65
C GLY A 46 5.28 14.81 6.96
N LEU A 47 4.20 14.03 7.05
CA LEU A 47 4.11 12.70 6.44
C LEU A 47 4.11 12.82 4.91
N GLU A 48 5.16 12.31 4.28
CA GLU A 48 5.29 12.27 2.82
C GLU A 48 4.71 10.98 2.24
N GLY A 49 4.79 9.87 2.98
CA GLY A 49 4.22 8.60 2.55
C GLY A 49 4.64 7.43 3.44
N TYR A 50 4.59 6.22 2.87
CA TYR A 50 5.02 4.99 3.54
C TYR A 50 5.94 4.18 2.63
N ASP A 51 7.07 3.77 3.19
CA ASP A 51 7.91 2.72 2.63
C ASP A 51 7.29 1.35 2.90
N VAL A 52 7.26 0.50 1.86
CA VAL A 52 6.59 -0.81 1.94
C VAL A 52 7.63 -1.92 1.86
N LYS A 53 7.63 -2.80 2.87
CA LYS A 53 8.43 -4.03 2.89
C LYS A 53 7.51 -5.24 2.82
N ILE A 54 7.75 -6.13 1.87
CA ILE A 54 6.95 -7.35 1.66
C ILE A 54 7.82 -8.56 2.00
N LYS A 55 7.37 -9.41 2.91
CA LYS A 55 7.98 -10.70 3.18
C LYS A 55 7.24 -11.80 2.42
N LEU A 56 8.03 -12.65 1.77
CA LEU A 56 7.54 -13.84 1.06
C LEU A 56 7.88 -15.08 1.88
N LEU A 57 7.03 -16.11 1.81
CA LEU A 57 7.35 -17.47 2.28
C LEU A 57 8.33 -18.18 1.34
#